data_AF-A0A558ZNZ1-F1
#
_entry.id   AF-A0A558ZNZ1-F1
#
_cell.length_a   1.000
_cell.length_b   1.000
_cell.length_c   1.000
_cell.angle_alpha   90.00
_cell.angle_beta   90.00
_cell.angle_gamma   90.00
#
_symmetry.space_group_name_H-M   'P 1'
#
loop_
_entity.id
_entity.type
_entity.pdbx_description
1 polymer ?
#
loop_
_entity_poly.entity_id
_entity_poly.type
_entity_poly.pdbx_seq_one_letter_code
_entity_poly.pdbx_strand_id
1 'polypeptide(L)'
;EMGLETVGTHGTTAALVLLNDQVKKGGVMACNQVGGLSGAFIPVSEDEGMIAAVQNGSLNLEKLEAMTAICSVGLDMIAIPEDTPAETIAAMIADEAAIGVINMKTTAVRIIPKGKEGDMIEFGGLLGTAPVMKVNGASSVDFISRGGQIPAPIHSFKN
;
A
#
# COMPACT_ATOMS: atom_id res chain seq x y z
N GLU A 1 -6.52 10.00 -17.22
CA GLU A 1 -5.56 10.14 -18.36
C GLU A 1 -5.15 8.83 -19.04
N MET A 2 -4.99 7.69 -18.35
CA MET A 2 -4.72 6.37 -18.99
C MET A 2 -6.00 5.58 -19.37
N GLY A 3 -7.14 6.26 -19.55
CA GLY A 3 -8.41 5.63 -19.92
C GLY A 3 -9.21 4.97 -18.78
N LEU A 4 -8.87 5.25 -17.51
CA LEU A 4 -9.67 4.85 -16.34
C LEU A 4 -10.51 6.01 -15.83
N GLU A 5 -11.74 5.72 -15.40
CA GLU A 5 -12.68 6.71 -14.86
C GLU A 5 -12.26 7.21 -13.47
N THR A 6 -11.82 6.31 -12.58
CA THR A 6 -11.38 6.66 -11.22
C THR A 6 -10.27 5.71 -10.76
N VAL A 7 -9.34 6.21 -9.95
CA VAL A 7 -8.29 5.38 -9.34
C VAL A 7 -8.92 4.37 -8.37
N GLY A 8 -8.45 3.12 -8.40
CA GLY A 8 -9.01 2.02 -7.61
C GLY A 8 -9.93 1.09 -8.39
N THR A 9 -10.45 1.53 -9.54
CA THR A 9 -11.25 0.67 -10.42
C THR A 9 -10.44 -0.48 -11.05
N HIS A 10 -11.14 -1.39 -11.75
CA HIS A 10 -10.50 -2.46 -12.49
C HIS A 10 -9.56 -1.89 -13.56
N GLY A 11 -8.34 -2.44 -13.65
CA GLY A 11 -7.29 -1.91 -14.53
C GLY A 11 -6.33 -0.92 -13.86
N THR A 12 -6.66 -0.33 -12.70
CA THR A 12 -5.72 0.57 -11.99
C THR A 12 -4.38 -0.08 -11.69
N THR A 13 -4.37 -1.34 -11.25
CA THR A 13 -3.12 -2.08 -10.98
C THR A 13 -2.30 -2.28 -12.26
N ALA A 14 -2.93 -2.58 -13.39
CA ALA A 14 -2.23 -2.74 -14.67
C ALA A 14 -1.66 -1.41 -15.20
N ALA A 15 -2.44 -0.32 -15.07
CA ALA A 15 -1.96 1.02 -15.40
C ALA A 15 -0.75 1.42 -14.53
N LEU A 16 -0.78 1.06 -13.24
CA LEU A 16 0.33 1.28 -12.32
C LEU A 16 1.59 0.49 -12.71
N VAL A 17 1.45 -0.76 -13.16
CA VAL A 17 2.57 -1.55 -13.69
C VAL A 17 3.21 -0.83 -14.87
N LEU A 18 2.39 -0.42 -15.83
CA LEU A 18 2.87 0.27 -17.03
C LEU A 18 3.66 1.53 -16.63
N LEU A 19 3.09 2.36 -15.77
CA LEU A 19 3.74 3.58 -15.30
C LEU A 19 5.07 3.29 -14.59
N ASN A 20 5.06 2.37 -13.63
CA ASN A 20 6.23 2.04 -12.81
C ASN A 20 7.37 1.46 -13.67
N ASP A 21 7.06 0.57 -14.60
CA ASP A 21 8.02 -0.03 -15.52
C ASP A 21 8.65 1.01 -16.45
N GLN A 22 7.85 1.91 -17.03
CA GLN A 22 8.37 2.96 -17.91
C GLN A 22 9.24 3.97 -17.15
N VAL A 23 8.85 4.37 -15.93
CA VAL A 23 9.67 5.27 -15.08
C VAL A 23 11.01 4.61 -14.73
N LYS A 24 11.00 3.33 -14.36
CA LYS A 24 12.25 2.59 -14.08
C LYS A 24 13.15 2.47 -15.31
N LYS A 25 12.59 2.12 -16.47
CA LYS A 25 13.36 2.03 -17.74
C LYS A 25 13.93 3.39 -18.14
N GLY A 26 13.14 4.46 -18.02
CA GLY A 26 13.61 5.82 -18.27
C GLY A 26 14.74 6.24 -17.33
N GLY A 27 14.61 5.95 -16.03
CA GLY A 27 15.65 6.21 -15.04
C GLY A 27 16.95 5.46 -15.32
N VAL A 28 16.87 4.16 -15.65
CA VAL A 28 18.04 3.33 -16.00
C VAL A 28 18.71 3.82 -17.29
N MET A 29 17.95 4.32 -18.26
CA MET A 29 18.50 4.86 -19.51
C MET A 29 19.32 6.15 -19.32
N ALA A 30 18.97 7.00 -18.35
CA ALA A 30 19.55 8.34 -18.22
C ALA A 30 20.65 8.46 -17.14
N CYS A 31 20.84 7.45 -16.30
CA CYS A 31 21.69 7.55 -15.11
C CYS A 31 22.83 6.53 -15.10
N ASN A 32 24.07 7.00 -14.86
CA ASN A 32 25.24 6.12 -14.68
C ASN A 32 25.31 5.48 -13.28
N GLN A 33 24.56 6.01 -12.32
CA GLN A 33 24.43 5.46 -10.96
C GLN A 33 22.93 5.46 -10.62
N VAL A 34 22.36 4.27 -10.50
CA VAL A 34 20.95 4.09 -10.16
C VAL A 34 20.88 3.67 -8.70
N GLY A 35 20.17 4.46 -7.88
CA GLY A 35 19.94 4.20 -6.47
C GLY A 35 18.67 4.90 -5.99
N GLY A 36 18.08 4.40 -4.91
CA GLY A 36 16.81 4.92 -4.34
C GLY A 36 15.56 4.14 -4.77
N LEU A 37 14.41 4.55 -4.25
CA LEU A 37 13.10 3.97 -4.54
C LEU A 37 12.52 4.60 -5.82
N SER A 38 12.88 4.07 -6.98
CA SER A 38 12.24 4.47 -8.24
C SER A 38 10.91 3.76 -8.40
N GLY A 39 9.81 4.46 -8.12
CA GLY A 39 8.48 3.97 -8.43
C GLY A 39 7.36 4.94 -8.11
N ALA A 40 6.14 4.55 -8.47
CA ALA A 40 4.94 5.32 -8.14
C ALA A 40 4.77 5.37 -6.63
N PHE A 41 4.57 6.56 -6.06
CA PHE A 41 4.24 6.74 -4.66
C PHE A 41 2.71 6.77 -4.52
N ILE A 42 2.16 6.08 -3.51
CA ILE A 42 0.70 5.99 -3.30
C ILE A 42 0.25 6.50 -1.91
N PRO A 43 0.63 7.72 -1.50
CA PRO A 43 0.30 8.25 -0.18
C PRO A 43 -1.16 8.75 -0.14
N VAL A 44 -2.04 8.00 0.52
CA VAL A 44 -3.45 8.40 0.62
C VAL A 44 -3.60 9.78 1.26
N SER A 45 -2.75 10.14 2.24
CA SER A 45 -2.90 11.42 2.93
C SER A 45 -2.39 12.65 2.18
N GLU A 46 -1.57 12.45 1.13
CA GLU A 46 -0.84 13.52 0.45
C GLU A 46 -1.38 13.79 -0.98
N ASP A 47 -2.16 12.85 -1.54
CA ASP A 47 -2.72 12.94 -2.89
C ASP A 47 -4.25 13.15 -2.86
N GLU A 48 -4.70 14.31 -3.33
CA GLU A 48 -6.13 14.69 -3.36
C GLU A 48 -6.99 13.72 -4.18
N GLY A 49 -6.43 13.15 -5.26
CA GLY A 49 -7.12 12.17 -6.10
C GLY A 49 -7.33 10.85 -5.37
N MET A 50 -6.35 10.41 -4.57
CA MET A 50 -6.48 9.24 -3.71
C MET A 50 -7.48 9.47 -2.58
N ILE A 51 -7.45 10.63 -1.93
CA ILE A 51 -8.42 11.00 -0.89
C ILE A 51 -9.85 10.93 -1.45
N ALA A 52 -10.09 11.56 -2.60
CA ALA A 52 -11.40 11.57 -3.25
C ALA A 52 -11.87 10.16 -3.63
N ALA A 53 -10.95 9.29 -4.08
CA ALA A 53 -11.26 7.91 -4.43
C ALA A 53 -11.54 7.02 -3.21
N VAL A 54 -10.91 7.28 -2.06
CA VAL A 54 -11.27 6.62 -0.81
C VAL A 54 -12.65 7.10 -0.33
N GLN A 55 -12.90 8.40 -0.36
CA GLN A 55 -14.17 8.99 0.07
C GLN A 55 -15.37 8.52 -0.76
N ASN A 56 -15.20 8.37 -2.08
CA ASN A 56 -16.26 7.87 -2.96
C ASN A 56 -16.35 6.32 -2.98
N GLY A 57 -15.46 5.62 -2.24
CA GLY A 57 -15.45 4.17 -2.09
C GLY A 57 -14.87 3.38 -3.27
N SER A 58 -14.31 4.04 -4.28
CA SER A 58 -13.65 3.37 -5.41
C SER A 58 -12.26 2.83 -5.07
N LEU A 59 -11.61 3.37 -4.03
CA LEU A 59 -10.34 2.92 -3.51
C LEU A 59 -10.49 2.42 -2.06
N ASN A 60 -10.12 1.18 -1.82
CA ASN A 60 -10.15 0.53 -0.50
C ASN A 60 -8.77 -0.01 -0.11
N LEU A 61 -8.64 -0.49 1.12
CA LEU A 61 -7.36 -0.92 1.69
C LEU A 61 -6.80 -2.13 0.94
N GLU A 62 -7.65 -3.07 0.56
CA GLU A 62 -7.27 -4.26 -0.21
C GLU A 62 -6.79 -3.90 -1.63
N LYS A 63 -7.36 -2.86 -2.23
CA LYS A 63 -6.91 -2.37 -3.54
C LYS A 63 -5.56 -1.66 -3.43
N LEU A 64 -5.33 -0.92 -2.35
CA LEU A 64 -4.01 -0.34 -2.06
C LEU A 64 -2.97 -1.43 -1.89
N GLU A 65 -3.25 -2.47 -1.10
CA GLU A 65 -2.41 -3.67 -0.96
C GLU A 65 -2.16 -4.35 -2.32
N ALA A 66 -3.18 -4.52 -3.16
CA ALA A 66 -2.98 -5.05 -4.51
C ALA A 66 -2.08 -4.14 -5.38
N MET A 67 -2.11 -2.82 -5.16
CA MET A 67 -1.21 -1.87 -5.82
C MET A 67 0.20 -1.92 -5.24
N THR A 68 0.38 -2.24 -3.95
CA THR A 68 1.70 -2.42 -3.34
C THR A 68 2.44 -3.61 -3.92
N ALA A 69 1.76 -4.62 -4.49
CA ALA A 69 2.44 -5.67 -5.26
C ALA A 69 3.34 -5.11 -6.37
N ILE A 70 2.99 -3.94 -6.92
CA ILE A 70 3.69 -3.29 -8.02
C ILE A 70 4.53 -2.08 -7.56
N CYS A 71 3.94 -1.22 -6.73
CA CYS A 71 4.54 0.00 -6.18
C CYS A 71 5.65 -0.32 -5.16
N SER A 72 6.74 0.45 -5.14
CA SER A 72 7.93 0.19 -4.30
C SER A 72 7.83 0.67 -2.85
N VAL A 73 6.75 1.34 -2.46
CA VAL A 73 6.66 1.97 -1.13
C VAL A 73 5.90 1.10 -0.14
N GLY A 74 4.79 0.50 -0.55
CA GLY A 74 3.90 -0.24 0.35
C GLY A 74 2.75 0.62 0.88
N LEU A 75 2.16 0.21 2.00
CA LEU A 75 1.06 0.93 2.66
C LEU A 75 1.61 2.13 3.44
N ASP A 76 1.66 3.31 2.81
CA ASP A 76 2.17 4.54 3.45
C ASP A 76 1.05 5.54 3.75
N MET A 77 1.17 6.19 4.90
CA MET A 77 0.22 7.21 5.38
C MET A 77 -1.25 6.77 5.37
N ILE A 78 -1.53 5.55 5.83
CA ILE A 78 -2.90 5.01 5.89
C ILE A 78 -3.50 5.24 7.28
N ALA A 79 -4.57 6.01 7.36
CA ALA A 79 -5.35 6.18 8.59
C ALA A 79 -6.35 5.03 8.75
N ILE A 80 -6.38 4.41 9.92
CA ILE A 80 -7.31 3.34 10.29
C ILE A 80 -7.99 3.65 11.63
N PRO A 81 -9.10 2.99 11.98
CA PRO A 81 -9.80 3.24 13.23
C PRO A 81 -8.90 3.00 14.44
N GLU A 82 -9.01 3.86 15.45
CA GLU A 82 -8.19 3.81 16.66
C GLU A 82 -8.40 2.53 17.50
N ASP A 83 -9.57 1.92 17.36
CA ASP A 83 -9.96 0.68 18.02
C ASP A 83 -9.51 -0.58 17.26
N THR A 84 -8.74 -0.42 16.18
CA THR A 84 -8.18 -1.56 15.45
C THR A 84 -7.23 -2.35 16.36
N PRO A 85 -7.46 -3.67 16.55
CA PRO A 85 -6.60 -4.50 17.38
C PRO A 85 -5.15 -4.54 16.88
N ALA A 86 -4.20 -4.66 17.81
CA ALA A 86 -2.77 -4.73 17.48
C ALA A 86 -2.45 -5.93 16.57
N GLU A 87 -3.16 -7.05 16.74
CA GLU A 87 -3.02 -8.24 15.91
C GLU A 87 -3.46 -7.99 14.47
N THR A 88 -4.49 -7.16 14.26
CA THR A 88 -4.92 -6.77 12.91
C THR A 88 -3.86 -5.90 12.23
N ILE A 89 -3.27 -4.95 12.97
CA ILE A 89 -2.15 -4.14 12.46
C ILE A 89 -0.92 -5.02 12.14
N ALA A 90 -0.61 -5.97 13.02
CA ALA A 90 0.47 -6.93 12.79
C ALA A 90 0.22 -7.80 11.56
N ALA A 91 -1.03 -8.20 11.30
CA ALA A 91 -1.41 -8.93 10.10
C ALA A 91 -1.23 -8.09 8.84
N MET A 92 -1.65 -6.81 8.84
CA MET A 92 -1.40 -5.91 7.70
C MET A 92 0.10 -5.76 7.40
N ILE A 93 0.93 -5.67 8.44
CA ILE A 93 2.39 -5.65 8.28
C ILE A 93 2.91 -6.97 7.70
N ALA A 94 2.38 -8.11 8.17
CA ALA A 94 2.77 -9.43 7.67
C ALA A 94 2.40 -9.62 6.19
N ASP A 95 1.23 -9.16 5.76
CA ASP A 95 0.77 -9.24 4.37
C ASP A 95 1.68 -8.41 3.45
N GLU A 96 1.95 -7.15 3.83
CA GLU A 96 2.83 -6.26 3.06
C GLU A 96 4.28 -6.76 3.04
N ALA A 97 4.76 -7.36 4.14
CA ALA A 97 6.06 -8.00 4.20
C ALA A 97 6.11 -9.25 3.29
N ALA A 98 5.04 -10.06 3.24
CA ALA A 98 4.97 -11.23 2.37
C ALA A 98 5.01 -10.83 0.89
N ILE A 99 4.26 -9.79 0.50
CA ILE A 99 4.32 -9.19 -0.85
C ILE A 99 5.75 -8.74 -1.16
N GLY A 100 6.43 -8.11 -0.19
CA GLY A 100 7.81 -7.68 -0.30
C GLY A 100 8.79 -8.84 -0.57
N VAL A 101 8.77 -9.82 0.33
CA VAL A 101 9.67 -10.98 0.35
C VAL A 101 9.50 -11.83 -0.90
N ILE A 102 8.27 -12.14 -1.32
CA ILE A 102 8.04 -13.02 -2.46
C ILE A 102 8.43 -12.38 -3.79
N ASN A 103 8.24 -11.06 -3.92
CA ASN A 103 8.50 -10.30 -5.14
C ASN A 103 9.90 -9.67 -5.17
N MET A 104 10.77 -9.97 -4.21
CA MET A 104 12.12 -9.39 -4.10
C MET A 104 12.11 -7.86 -4.14
N LYS A 105 11.16 -7.26 -3.42
CA LYS A 105 10.97 -5.82 -3.41
C LYS A 105 10.99 -5.29 -1.98
N THR A 106 11.41 -4.04 -1.85
CA THR A 106 11.24 -3.30 -0.61
C THR A 106 9.78 -2.90 -0.47
N THR A 107 9.23 -3.11 0.71
CA THR A 107 7.92 -2.61 1.13
C THR A 107 8.08 -1.93 2.49
N ALA A 108 7.19 -1.00 2.78
CA ALA A 108 7.10 -0.30 4.05
C ALA A 108 5.63 -0.18 4.45
N VAL A 109 5.40 -0.10 5.76
CA VAL A 109 4.07 0.09 6.32
C VAL A 109 4.11 1.26 7.29
N ARG A 110 3.25 2.24 7.05
CA ARG A 110 2.96 3.35 7.95
C ARG A 110 1.45 3.46 8.11
N ILE A 111 0.97 2.82 9.16
CA ILE A 111 -0.43 2.81 9.56
C ILE A 111 -0.60 3.73 10.76
N ILE A 112 -1.68 4.52 10.75
CA ILE A 112 -1.99 5.52 11.76
C ILE A 112 -3.37 5.17 12.37
N PRO A 113 -3.41 4.46 13.51
CA PRO A 113 -4.66 4.16 14.22
C PRO A 113 -5.14 5.41 14.95
N LYS A 114 -6.10 6.13 14.37
CA LYS A 114 -6.63 7.39 14.93
C LYS A 114 -8.03 7.68 14.37
N GLY A 115 -8.97 8.04 15.25
CA GLY A 115 -10.33 8.38 14.86
C GLY A 115 -11.19 7.15 14.56
N LYS A 116 -12.35 7.37 13.96
CA LYS A 116 -13.34 6.34 13.60
C LYS A 116 -13.45 6.21 12.09
N GLU A 117 -13.92 5.06 11.62
CA GLU A 117 -14.18 4.82 10.19
C GLU A 117 -14.96 5.99 9.55
N GLY A 118 -14.43 6.56 8.47
CA GLY A 118 -15.01 7.70 7.76
C GLY A 118 -14.63 9.08 8.30
N ASP A 119 -13.97 9.19 9.45
CA ASP A 119 -13.44 10.46 9.93
C ASP A 119 -12.36 10.99 8.97
N MET A 120 -12.20 12.31 8.92
CA MET A 120 -11.09 12.97 8.22
C MET A 120 -10.06 13.45 9.25
N ILE A 121 -8.84 12.94 9.17
CA ILE A 121 -7.74 13.30 10.08
C ILE A 121 -6.80 14.28 9.38
N GLU A 122 -6.52 15.41 10.02
CA GLU A 122 -5.51 16.37 9.57
C GLU A 122 -4.17 16.12 10.27
N PHE A 123 -3.14 15.84 9.47
CA PHE A 123 -1.76 15.70 9.94
C PHE A 123 -0.95 16.99 9.81
N GLY A 124 -1.40 17.90 8.92
CA GLY A 124 -0.82 19.21 8.72
C GLY A 124 0.48 19.19 7.91
N GLY A 125 0.84 20.37 7.37
CA GLY A 125 2.06 20.55 6.58
C GLY A 125 2.10 19.64 5.35
N LEU A 126 3.20 18.91 5.20
CA LEU A 126 3.43 18.02 4.06
C LEU A 126 2.68 16.68 4.17
N LEU A 127 2.19 16.32 5.36
CA LEU A 127 1.53 15.03 5.61
C LEU A 127 0.04 15.05 5.26
N GLY A 128 -0.50 16.22 4.93
CA GLY A 128 -1.86 16.39 4.41
C GLY A 128 -2.97 15.93 5.35
N THR A 129 -4.03 15.36 4.77
CA THR A 129 -5.22 14.86 5.46
C THR A 129 -5.55 13.46 4.96
N ALA A 130 -5.98 12.56 5.84
CA ALA A 130 -6.39 11.21 5.42
C ALA A 130 -7.80 10.88 5.92
N PRO A 131 -8.66 10.30 5.06
CA PRO A 131 -9.85 9.60 5.51
C PRO A 131 -9.45 8.34 6.29
N VAL A 132 -10.09 8.11 7.43
CA VAL A 132 -9.97 6.87 8.19
C VAL A 132 -10.64 5.75 7.41
N MET A 133 -9.83 4.83 6.90
CA MET A 133 -10.27 3.76 6.02
C MET A 133 -10.94 2.64 6.81
N LYS A 134 -11.89 1.96 6.17
CA LYS A 134 -12.50 0.76 6.72
C LYS A 134 -11.46 -0.36 6.89
N VAL A 135 -11.52 -1.05 8.02
CA VAL A 135 -10.73 -2.25 8.30
C VAL A 135 -11.67 -3.46 8.40
N ASN A 136 -11.22 -4.62 7.92
CA ASN A 136 -11.96 -5.87 8.07
C ASN A 136 -11.99 -6.29 9.56
N GLY A 137 -13.19 -6.49 10.11
CA GLY A 137 -13.39 -6.87 11.51
C GLY A 137 -13.18 -8.36 11.82
N ALA A 138 -12.85 -9.19 10.81
CA ALA A 138 -12.48 -10.58 11.04
C ALA A 138 -11.15 -10.67 11.82
N SER A 139 -11.08 -11.59 12.79
CA SER A 139 -9.94 -11.69 13.70
C SER A 139 -8.72 -12.35 13.06
N SER A 140 -7.54 -11.74 13.27
CA SER A 140 -6.23 -12.30 12.91
C SER A 140 -5.43 -12.83 14.11
N VAL A 141 -6.06 -12.91 15.30
CA VAL A 141 -5.37 -13.21 16.58
C VAL A 141 -4.64 -14.56 16.53
N ASP A 142 -5.31 -15.62 16.04
CA ASP A 142 -4.74 -16.96 16.00
C ASP A 142 -3.52 -17.06 15.08
N PHE A 143 -3.51 -16.31 13.98
CA PHE A 143 -2.38 -16.31 13.05
C PHE A 143 -1.16 -15.61 13.65
N ILE A 144 -1.36 -14.42 14.22
CA ILE A 144 -0.28 -13.61 14.82
C ILE A 144 0.28 -14.27 16.08
N SER A 145 -0.58 -14.89 16.88
CA SER A 145 -0.17 -15.58 18.12
C SER A 145 0.71 -16.80 17.89
N ARG A 146 0.82 -17.34 16.66
CA ARG A 146 1.74 -18.45 16.34
C ARG A 146 3.20 -18.08 16.57
N GLY A 147 3.56 -16.82 16.35
CA GLY A 147 4.93 -16.34 16.44
C GLY A 147 5.93 -17.16 15.58
N GLY A 148 7.21 -17.04 15.92
CA GLY A 148 8.29 -17.75 15.21
C GLY A 148 8.75 -17.03 13.93
N GLN A 149 9.19 -17.82 12.94
CA GLN A 149 9.78 -17.32 11.71
C GLN A 149 9.08 -17.91 10.49
N ILE A 150 8.62 -17.04 9.58
CA ILE A 150 8.15 -17.47 8.26
C ILE A 150 9.39 -17.92 7.47
N PRO A 151 9.45 -19.17 6.97
CA PRO A 151 10.61 -19.68 6.26
C PRO A 151 10.82 -18.95 4.93
N ALA A 152 12.07 -18.94 4.45
CA ALA A 152 12.41 -18.31 3.19
C ALA A 152 11.66 -18.98 2.01
N PRO A 153 11.16 -18.18 1.04
CA PRO A 153 10.46 -18.71 -0.12
C PRO A 153 11.41 -19.46 -1.07
N ILE A 154 10.86 -20.41 -1.82
CA ILE A 154 11.60 -21.11 -2.88
C ILE A 154 11.60 -20.22 -4.13
N HIS A 155 12.79 -19.71 -4.50
CA HIS A 155 12.91 -18.80 -5.63
C HIS A 155 13.10 -19.49 -6.99
N SER A 156 13.46 -20.78 -7.01
CA SER A 156 13.84 -21.51 -8.24
C SER A 156 12.65 -22.16 -8.97
N PHE A 157 11.54 -22.42 -8.28
CA PHE A 157 10.32 -22.99 -8.88
C PHE A 157 9.28 -21.88 -8.98
N LYS A 158 9.40 -21.04 -10.01
CA LYS A 158 8.37 -20.05 -10.37
C LYS A 158 7.39 -20.70 -11.36
N ASN A 159 6.10 -20.58 -11.09
CA ASN A 159 5.03 -20.97 -12.03
C ASN A 159 5.01 -20.07 -13.26
#